data_AF-A0A4S4CEF2-F1
#
_entry.id   AF-A0A4S4CEF2-F1
#
_cell.length_a   1.000
_cell.length_b   1.000
_cell.length_c   1.000
_cell.angle_alpha   90.00
_cell.angle_beta   90.00
_cell.angle_gamma   90.00
#
_symmetry.space_group_name_H-M   'P 1'
#
loop_
_entity.id
_entity.type
_entity.pdbx_description
1 polymer ?
#
loop_
_entity_poly.entity_id
_entity_poly.type
_entity_poly.pdbx_seq_one_letter_code
_entity_poly.pdbx_strand_id
1 'polypeptide(L)'
;MTHPDAAPPSEQEQLAALRAAYPTPEDLISRMHRELDALDAVIRSAAPYWTTVQPGRDWTPAQEAEHTIVINEGSGRLVRLMLSDKDIRQPPEVPGVYRDGKRQAPSNTVPTGTHTPEELLARHAATRDLLTVHAPANPQRRYYHPFMGPLDALDWLRMAAYQTRHHRQAIERGLAALHPAP
;
A
#
# COMPACT_ATOMS: atom_id res chain seq x y z
N MET A 1 1.11 18.35 24.07
CA MET A 1 0.15 19.21 23.36
C MET A 1 -0.01 18.66 21.96
N THR A 2 -0.94 17.73 21.76
CA THR A 2 -1.32 17.22 20.44
C THR A 2 -2.41 18.14 19.90
N HIS A 3 -2.17 18.80 18.77
CA HIS A 3 -3.20 19.54 18.07
C HIS A 3 -4.27 18.54 17.58
N PRO A 4 -5.51 18.60 18.08
CA PRO A 4 -6.63 18.07 17.34
C PRO A 4 -6.92 19.05 16.18
N ASP A 5 -7.54 18.59 15.09
CA ASP A 5 -8.15 19.44 14.05
C ASP A 5 -7.30 19.94 12.87
N ALA A 6 -6.13 19.36 12.59
CA ALA A 6 -5.62 19.49 11.21
C ALA A 6 -6.54 18.69 10.28
N ALA A 7 -7.25 19.39 9.38
CA ALA A 7 -7.99 18.75 8.31
C ALA A 7 -7.05 17.81 7.52
N PRO A 8 -7.55 16.65 7.05
CA PRO A 8 -6.72 15.77 6.23
C PRO A 8 -6.21 16.54 5.01
N PRO A 9 -4.98 16.27 4.55
CA PRO A 9 -4.43 16.93 3.37
C PRO A 9 -5.35 16.72 2.17
N SER A 10 -5.48 17.72 1.32
CA SER A 10 -6.24 17.62 0.08
C SER A 10 -5.69 16.52 -0.85
N GLU A 11 -6.51 16.03 -1.78
CA GLU A 11 -6.08 15.03 -2.76
C GLU A 11 -4.85 15.50 -3.55
N GLN A 12 -4.81 16.80 -3.89
CA GLN A 12 -3.70 17.40 -4.63
C GLN A 12 -2.41 17.43 -3.80
N GLU A 13 -2.48 17.76 -2.51
CA GLU A 13 -1.31 17.72 -1.61
C GLU A 13 -0.81 16.29 -1.42
N GLN A 14 -1.72 15.32 -1.26
CA GLN A 14 -1.37 13.91 -1.12
C GLN A 14 -0.69 13.37 -2.40
N LEU A 15 -1.21 13.72 -3.58
CA LEU A 15 -0.61 13.33 -4.85
C LEU A 15 0.72 14.03 -5.11
N ALA A 16 0.85 15.32 -4.78
CA ALA A 16 2.11 16.05 -4.89
C ALA A 16 3.19 15.44 -4.01
N ALA A 17 2.86 15.10 -2.75
CA ALA A 17 3.77 14.42 -1.84
C ALA A 17 4.17 13.03 -2.36
N LEU A 18 3.21 12.28 -2.93
CA LEU A 18 3.49 10.97 -3.52
C LEU A 18 4.47 11.08 -4.70
N ARG A 19 4.24 12.03 -5.60
CA ARG A 19 5.12 12.27 -6.75
C ARG A 19 6.51 12.75 -6.33
N ALA A 20 6.60 13.58 -5.29
CA ALA A 20 7.88 14.02 -4.74
C ALA A 20 8.67 12.86 -4.08
N ALA A 21 7.98 11.90 -3.46
CA ALA A 21 8.61 10.74 -2.85
C ALA A 21 9.13 9.70 -3.87
N TYR A 22 8.57 9.69 -5.07
CA TYR A 22 8.89 8.78 -6.19
C TYR A 22 8.97 9.57 -7.51
N PRO A 23 10.00 10.42 -7.69
CA PRO A 23 10.04 11.43 -8.75
C PRO A 23 10.05 10.85 -10.16
N THR A 24 10.76 9.75 -10.39
CA THR A 24 10.91 9.15 -11.74
C THR A 24 10.46 7.68 -11.75
N PRO A 25 10.10 7.13 -12.93
CA PRO A 25 9.81 5.70 -13.07
C PRO A 25 10.95 4.79 -12.61
N GLU A 26 12.21 5.17 -12.84
CA GLU A 26 13.38 4.39 -12.45
C GLU A 26 13.58 4.36 -10.93
N ASP A 27 13.43 5.52 -10.27
CA ASP A 27 13.47 5.59 -8.80
C ASP A 27 12.31 4.78 -8.20
N LEU A 28 11.12 4.87 -8.80
CA LEU A 28 9.96 4.09 -8.38
C LEU A 28 10.20 2.59 -8.48
N ILE A 29 10.67 2.07 -9.63
CA ILE A 29 10.94 0.63 -9.81
C ILE A 29 12.02 0.17 -8.82
N SER A 30 13.10 0.94 -8.69
CA SER A 30 14.18 0.64 -7.76
C SER A 30 13.70 0.57 -6.31
N ARG A 31 12.84 1.52 -5.89
CA ARG A 31 12.21 1.51 -4.56
C ARG A 31 11.22 0.36 -4.41
N MET A 32 10.38 0.11 -5.40
CA MET A 32 9.41 -0.97 -5.38
C MET A 32 10.10 -2.32 -5.12
N HIS A 33 11.18 -2.64 -5.85
CA HIS A 33 11.95 -3.88 -5.59
C HIS A 33 12.40 -3.99 -4.13
N ARG A 34 13.01 -2.92 -3.60
CA ARG A 34 13.46 -2.90 -2.20
C ARG A 34 12.32 -3.09 -1.21
N GLU A 35 11.18 -2.43 -1.42
CA GLU A 35 10.04 -2.54 -0.52
C GLU A 35 9.37 -3.92 -0.59
N LEU A 36 9.34 -4.54 -1.77
CA LEU A 36 8.83 -5.91 -1.93
C LEU A 36 9.75 -6.94 -1.24
N ASP A 37 11.06 -6.80 -1.36
CA ASP A 37 12.05 -7.66 -0.66
C ASP A 37 11.99 -7.44 0.86
N ALA A 38 11.86 -6.20 1.30
CA ALA A 38 11.79 -5.87 2.71
C ALA A 38 10.45 -6.32 3.34
N LEU A 39 9.35 -6.31 2.58
CA LEU A 39 8.09 -6.89 3.05
C LEU A 39 8.22 -8.41 3.25
N ASP A 40 8.87 -9.09 2.31
CA ASP A 40 9.17 -10.52 2.41
C ASP A 40 10.00 -10.86 3.65
N ALA A 41 11.01 -10.03 3.95
CA ALA A 41 11.83 -10.19 5.15
C ALA A 41 11.02 -9.97 6.43
N VAL A 42 10.20 -8.90 6.47
CA VAL A 42 9.43 -8.59 7.68
C VAL A 42 8.37 -9.64 7.97
N ILE A 43 7.68 -10.17 6.95
CA ILE A 43 6.69 -11.24 7.11
C ILE A 43 7.33 -12.46 7.80
N ARG A 44 8.51 -12.88 7.34
CA ARG A 44 9.24 -14.00 7.96
C ARG A 44 9.65 -13.69 9.40
N SER A 45 10.15 -12.48 9.66
CA SER A 45 10.55 -12.06 11.01
C SER A 45 9.38 -11.98 11.99
N ALA A 46 8.17 -11.67 11.48
CA ALA A 46 6.98 -11.51 12.28
C ALA A 46 6.28 -12.85 12.61
N ALA A 47 6.71 -13.97 12.02
CA ALA A 47 6.08 -15.28 12.19
C ALA A 47 5.84 -15.68 13.66
N PRO A 48 6.76 -15.45 14.62
CA PRO A 48 6.52 -15.77 16.03
C PRO A 48 5.39 -14.99 16.68
N TYR A 49 5.00 -13.84 16.11
CA TYR A 49 3.99 -12.94 16.67
C TYR A 49 2.85 -12.66 15.68
N TRP A 50 2.70 -13.54 14.68
CA TRP A 50 1.93 -13.31 13.46
C TRP A 50 0.50 -12.82 13.71
N THR A 51 -0.18 -13.44 14.68
CA THR A 51 -1.58 -13.17 15.04
C THR A 51 -1.73 -12.30 16.30
N THR A 52 -0.62 -11.80 16.86
CA THR A 52 -0.64 -10.98 18.07
C THR A 52 -0.70 -9.50 17.71
N VAL A 53 -1.69 -8.79 18.25
CA VAL A 53 -1.76 -7.33 18.11
C VAL A 53 -0.62 -6.72 18.93
N GLN A 54 0.21 -5.92 18.26
CA GLN A 54 1.39 -5.32 18.90
C GLN A 54 1.05 -4.00 19.60
N PRO A 55 1.84 -3.59 20.61
CA PRO A 55 1.62 -2.32 21.30
C PRO A 55 1.50 -1.14 20.33
N GLY A 56 0.43 -0.35 20.49
CA GLY A 56 0.17 0.83 19.65
C GLY A 56 -0.22 0.52 18.20
N ARG A 57 -0.60 -0.73 17.89
CA ARG A 57 -1.09 -1.15 16.57
C ARG A 57 -2.58 -1.50 16.63
N ASP A 58 -3.28 -1.21 15.54
CA ASP A 58 -4.70 -1.57 15.37
C ASP A 58 -4.84 -2.98 14.73
N TRP A 59 -3.83 -3.40 13.97
CA TRP A 59 -3.79 -4.66 13.22
C TRP A 59 -2.62 -5.55 13.67
N THR A 60 -2.82 -6.87 13.58
CA THR A 60 -1.75 -7.87 13.73
C THR A 60 -0.80 -7.83 12.53
N PRO A 61 0.42 -8.39 12.63
CA PRO A 61 1.29 -8.58 11.47
C PRO A 61 0.60 -9.31 10.30
N ALA A 62 -0.21 -10.33 10.60
CA ALA A 62 -1.00 -11.04 9.59
C ALA A 62 -1.94 -10.10 8.83
N GLN A 63 -2.64 -9.24 9.55
CA GLN A 63 -3.58 -8.29 8.97
C GLN A 63 -2.89 -7.19 8.14
N GLU A 64 -1.80 -6.62 8.66
CA GLU A 64 -0.99 -5.62 7.94
C GLU A 64 -0.43 -6.20 6.62
N ALA A 65 0.09 -7.42 6.67
CA ALA A 65 0.62 -8.11 5.49
C ALA A 65 -0.48 -8.46 4.48
N GLU A 66 -1.60 -9.02 4.94
CA GLU A 66 -2.73 -9.38 4.09
C GLU A 66 -3.29 -8.15 3.36
N HIS A 67 -3.54 -7.07 4.10
CA HIS A 67 -4.01 -5.81 3.51
C HIS A 67 -3.06 -5.32 2.42
N THR A 68 -1.76 -5.30 2.71
CA THR A 68 -0.74 -4.88 1.75
C THR A 68 -0.77 -5.69 0.48
N ILE A 69 -0.84 -7.03 0.59
CA ILE A 69 -0.85 -7.94 -0.55
C ILE A 69 -2.13 -7.80 -1.36
N VAL A 70 -3.30 -7.70 -0.72
CA VAL A 70 -4.59 -7.51 -1.41
C VAL A 70 -4.60 -6.20 -2.21
N ILE A 71 -4.12 -5.08 -1.63
CA ILE A 71 -4.07 -3.82 -2.38
C ILE A 71 -3.02 -3.90 -3.50
N ASN A 72 -1.88 -4.55 -3.28
CA ASN A 72 -0.85 -4.76 -4.29
C ASN A 72 -1.35 -5.59 -5.48
N GLU A 73 -2.08 -6.69 -5.22
CA GLU A 73 -2.70 -7.53 -6.25
C GLU A 73 -3.69 -6.71 -7.10
N GLY A 74 -4.57 -5.94 -6.44
CA GLY A 74 -5.55 -5.08 -7.11
C GLY A 74 -4.89 -3.98 -7.94
N SER A 75 -3.93 -3.26 -7.35
CA SER A 75 -3.21 -2.17 -8.00
C SER A 75 -2.41 -2.67 -9.20
N GLY A 76 -1.70 -3.79 -9.07
CA GLY A 76 -0.94 -4.39 -10.15
C GLY A 76 -1.83 -4.80 -11.34
N ARG A 77 -2.97 -5.44 -11.07
CA ARG A 77 -3.94 -5.80 -12.13
C ARG A 77 -4.52 -4.57 -12.82
N LEU A 78 -4.85 -3.53 -12.05
CA LEU A 78 -5.35 -2.25 -12.59
C LEU A 78 -4.28 -1.59 -13.47
N VAL A 79 -3.03 -1.51 -13.01
CA VAL A 79 -1.92 -0.97 -13.80
C VAL A 79 -1.74 -1.72 -15.11
N ARG A 80 -1.79 -3.07 -15.09
CA ARG A 80 -1.73 -3.88 -16.31
C ARG A 80 -2.88 -3.58 -17.27
N LEU A 81 -4.09 -3.37 -16.77
CA LEU A 81 -5.24 -2.95 -17.58
C LEU A 81 -5.01 -1.54 -18.17
N MET A 82 -4.51 -0.60 -17.36
CA MET A 82 -4.22 0.77 -17.78
C MET A 82 -3.11 0.86 -18.82
N LEU A 83 -2.15 -0.07 -18.81
CA LEU A 83 -1.09 -0.17 -19.83
C LEU A 83 -1.51 -0.94 -21.09
N SER A 84 -2.71 -1.56 -21.10
CA SER A 84 -3.26 -2.23 -22.27
C SER A 84 -4.17 -1.31 -23.08
N ASP A 85 -4.55 -1.75 -24.29
CA ASP A 85 -5.50 -1.05 -25.16
C ASP A 85 -6.98 -1.32 -24.82
N LYS A 86 -7.26 -2.12 -23.79
CA LYS A 86 -8.63 -2.48 -23.41
C LYS A 86 -9.37 -1.27 -22.84
N ASP A 87 -10.69 -1.22 -23.01
CA ASP A 87 -11.50 -0.21 -22.34
C ASP A 87 -11.47 -0.38 -20.82
N ILE A 88 -11.42 0.74 -20.10
CA ILE A 88 -11.45 0.78 -18.64
C ILE A 88 -12.84 1.27 -18.23
N ARG A 89 -13.60 0.40 -17.56
CA ARG A 89 -14.84 0.83 -16.90
C ARG A 89 -14.46 1.71 -15.71
N GLN A 90 -14.88 2.97 -15.74
CA GLN A 90 -14.62 3.90 -14.63
C GLN A 90 -15.38 3.48 -13.36
N PRO A 91 -14.75 3.55 -12.18
CA PRO A 91 -15.42 3.26 -10.93
C PRO A 91 -16.29 4.45 -10.52
N PRO A 92 -17.20 4.28 -9.54
CA PRO A 92 -17.81 5.40 -8.84
C PRO A 92 -16.75 6.26 -8.16
N GLU A 93 -16.85 7.58 -8.31
CA GLU A 93 -15.95 8.55 -7.66
C GLU A 93 -16.41 8.81 -6.22
N VAL A 94 -16.22 7.83 -5.35
CA VAL A 94 -16.58 7.92 -3.93
C VAL A 94 -15.33 8.26 -3.11
N PRO A 95 -15.27 9.43 -2.44
CA PRO A 95 -14.16 9.77 -1.57
C PRO A 95 -13.96 8.77 -0.44
N GLY A 96 -12.69 8.59 -0.04
CA GLY A 96 -12.30 7.74 1.06
C GLY A 96 -12.72 8.34 2.41
N VAL A 97 -12.91 7.47 3.40
CA VAL A 97 -13.35 7.86 4.74
C VAL A 97 -12.15 7.99 5.66
N TYR A 98 -12.14 9.03 6.49
CA TYR A 98 -11.20 9.21 7.59
C TYR A 98 -11.92 9.00 8.93
N ARG A 99 -11.25 8.36 9.88
CA ARG A 99 -11.67 8.29 11.29
C ARG A 99 -10.46 8.63 12.15
N ASP A 100 -10.61 9.63 13.04
CA ASP A 100 -9.53 10.12 13.91
C ASP A 100 -8.25 10.47 13.13
N GLY A 101 -8.41 11.10 11.96
CA GLY A 101 -7.31 11.46 11.06
C GLY A 101 -6.68 10.29 10.28
N LYS A 102 -7.15 9.06 10.47
CA LYS A 102 -6.64 7.86 9.78
C LYS A 102 -7.55 7.46 8.62
N ARG A 103 -6.94 7.15 7.46
CA ARG A 103 -7.64 6.54 6.32
C ARG A 103 -8.27 5.22 6.76
N GLN A 104 -9.51 4.99 6.37
CA GLN A 104 -10.21 3.73 6.58
C GLN A 104 -10.06 2.85 5.35
N ALA A 105 -9.67 1.59 5.54
CA ALA A 105 -9.63 0.61 4.47
C ALA A 105 -11.05 0.39 3.92
N PRO A 106 -11.24 0.43 2.59
CA PRO A 106 -12.48 -0.02 1.96
C PRO A 106 -12.85 -1.44 2.43
N SER A 107 -14.15 -1.74 2.54
CA SER A 107 -14.65 -3.01 3.12
C SER A 107 -14.06 -4.26 2.45
N ASN A 108 -13.85 -4.23 1.14
CA ASN A 108 -13.27 -5.32 0.36
C ASN A 108 -11.74 -5.48 0.52
N THR A 109 -11.11 -4.62 1.31
CA THR A 109 -9.67 -4.62 1.57
C THR A 109 -9.36 -4.68 3.06
N VAL A 110 -10.38 -4.78 3.92
CA VAL A 110 -10.19 -5.03 5.34
C VAL A 110 -9.65 -6.46 5.52
N PRO A 111 -8.48 -6.64 6.17
CA PRO A 111 -7.87 -7.95 6.32
C PRO A 111 -8.59 -8.80 7.37
N THR A 112 -8.56 -10.12 7.21
CA THR A 112 -9.11 -11.08 8.17
C THR A 112 -8.04 -11.55 9.17
N GLY A 113 -6.76 -11.55 8.77
CA GLY A 113 -5.64 -12.09 9.53
C GLY A 113 -5.57 -13.62 9.56
N THR A 114 -6.34 -14.31 8.71
CA THR A 114 -6.46 -15.79 8.74
C THR A 114 -5.40 -16.53 7.94
N HIS A 115 -4.66 -15.84 7.07
CA HIS A 115 -3.65 -16.44 6.22
C HIS A 115 -2.35 -16.72 6.99
N THR A 116 -1.67 -17.81 6.66
CA THR A 116 -0.33 -18.09 7.19
C THR A 116 0.72 -17.18 6.56
N PRO A 117 1.91 -17.02 7.18
CA PRO A 117 3.02 -16.32 6.55
C PRO A 117 3.36 -16.90 5.16
N GLU A 118 3.39 -18.22 5.03
CA GLU A 118 3.74 -18.91 3.78
C GLU A 118 2.74 -18.65 2.66
N GLU A 119 1.44 -18.66 2.98
CA GLU A 119 0.38 -18.34 2.01
C GLU A 119 0.52 -16.91 1.48
N LEU A 120 0.79 -15.95 2.38
CA LEU A 120 0.99 -14.55 2.00
C LEU A 120 2.28 -14.35 1.22
N LEU A 121 3.39 -15.00 1.59
CA LEU A 121 4.64 -14.95 0.84
C LEU A 121 4.46 -15.47 -0.59
N ALA A 122 3.70 -16.56 -0.78
CA ALA A 122 3.42 -17.10 -2.11
C ALA A 122 2.60 -16.12 -2.98
N ARG A 123 1.57 -15.50 -2.40
CA ARG A 123 0.76 -14.47 -3.08
C ARG A 123 1.56 -13.22 -3.40
N HIS A 124 2.40 -12.77 -2.47
CA HIS A 124 3.29 -11.63 -2.67
C HIS A 124 4.29 -11.89 -3.80
N ALA A 125 4.90 -13.07 -3.85
CA ALA A 125 5.79 -13.47 -4.93
C ALA A 125 5.10 -13.39 -6.30
N ALA A 126 3.86 -13.88 -6.41
CA ALA A 126 3.06 -13.79 -7.64
C ALA A 126 2.68 -12.35 -8.03
N THR A 127 2.69 -11.41 -7.07
CA THR A 127 2.32 -10.01 -7.29
C THR A 127 3.49 -9.17 -7.77
N ARG A 128 4.74 -9.61 -7.53
CA ARG A 128 5.97 -8.88 -7.90
C ARG A 128 5.93 -8.43 -9.38
N ASP A 129 5.70 -9.36 -10.29
CA ASP A 129 5.70 -9.08 -11.73
C ASP A 129 4.60 -8.09 -12.16
N LEU A 130 3.52 -7.96 -11.39
CA LEU A 130 2.45 -7.00 -11.69
C LEU A 130 2.86 -5.56 -11.38
N LEU A 131 3.76 -5.37 -10.41
CA LEU A 131 4.12 -4.06 -9.84
C LEU A 131 5.47 -3.53 -10.32
N THR A 132 6.32 -4.38 -10.90
CA THR A 132 7.68 -4.02 -11.32
C THR A 132 7.76 -3.61 -12.80
N VAL A 133 6.66 -3.09 -13.33
CA VAL A 133 6.54 -2.67 -14.72
C VAL A 133 6.97 -1.23 -14.90
N HIS A 134 7.49 -0.92 -16.08
CA HIS A 134 7.68 0.46 -16.50
C HIS A 134 6.36 1.05 -17.00
N ALA A 135 5.87 2.10 -16.36
CA ALA A 135 4.68 2.84 -16.76
C ALA A 135 5.07 4.31 -17.07
N PRO A 136 4.87 4.81 -18.30
CA PRO A 136 5.00 6.23 -18.57
C PRO A 136 3.84 7.00 -17.93
N ALA A 137 4.05 8.28 -17.63
CA ALA A 137 2.96 9.17 -17.23
C ALA A 137 1.93 9.27 -18.37
N ASN A 138 0.64 9.20 -18.04
CA ASN A 138 -0.44 9.25 -19.01
C ASN A 138 -1.67 9.96 -18.43
N PRO A 139 -1.74 11.30 -18.51
CA PRO A 139 -2.83 12.06 -17.93
C PRO A 139 -4.20 11.81 -18.60
N GLN A 140 -4.22 11.24 -19.81
CA GLN A 140 -5.45 10.90 -20.54
C GLN A 140 -6.06 9.57 -20.10
N ARG A 141 -5.30 8.70 -19.43
CA ARG A 141 -5.75 7.36 -19.03
C ARG A 141 -5.63 7.19 -17.53
N ARG A 142 -6.69 7.60 -16.83
CA ARG A 142 -6.74 7.65 -15.36
C ARG A 142 -7.84 6.75 -14.80
N TYR A 143 -7.65 6.35 -13.54
CA TYR A 143 -8.61 5.61 -12.75
C TYR A 143 -8.70 6.22 -11.35
N TYR A 144 -9.92 6.40 -10.83
CA TYR A 144 -10.16 7.11 -9.57
C TYR A 144 -9.67 6.32 -8.35
N HIS A 145 -8.91 7.00 -7.49
CA HIS A 145 -8.47 6.52 -6.17
C HIS A 145 -9.19 7.29 -5.06
N PRO A 146 -9.78 6.61 -4.04
CA PRO A 146 -10.62 7.27 -3.03
C PRO A 146 -9.98 8.42 -2.24
N PHE A 147 -8.65 8.43 -2.08
CA PHE A 147 -7.95 9.46 -1.28
C PHE A 147 -7.07 10.40 -2.11
N MET A 148 -6.95 10.17 -3.42
CA MET A 148 -6.03 10.93 -4.28
C MET A 148 -6.64 11.32 -5.62
N GLY A 149 -7.94 11.08 -5.79
CA GLY A 149 -8.65 11.37 -7.02
C GLY A 149 -8.14 10.54 -8.21
N PRO A 150 -8.25 11.05 -9.44
CA PRO A 150 -7.87 10.32 -10.65
C PRO A 150 -6.34 10.16 -10.78
N LEU A 151 -5.86 8.92 -10.77
CA LEU A 151 -4.45 8.56 -10.92
C LEU A 151 -4.19 7.89 -12.27
N ASP A 152 -3.02 8.14 -12.87
CA ASP A 152 -2.53 7.35 -14.00
C ASP A 152 -1.80 6.07 -13.53
N ALA A 153 -1.36 5.24 -14.48
CA ALA A 153 -0.69 3.97 -14.15
C ALA A 153 0.59 4.17 -13.33
N LEU A 154 1.35 5.24 -13.61
CA LEU A 154 2.57 5.56 -12.86
C LEU A 154 2.23 5.96 -11.43
N ASP A 155 1.22 6.80 -11.22
CA ASP A 155 0.77 7.21 -9.89
C ASP A 155 0.17 6.03 -9.08
N TRP A 156 -0.52 5.09 -9.73
CA TRP A 156 -0.96 3.84 -9.06
C TRP A 156 0.22 2.98 -8.59
N LEU A 157 1.29 2.88 -9.38
CA LEU A 157 2.51 2.20 -8.95
C LEU A 157 3.20 2.94 -7.79
N ARG A 158 3.23 4.29 -7.82
CA ARG A 158 3.74 5.08 -6.69
C ARG A 158 2.94 4.80 -5.41
N MET A 159 1.62 4.72 -5.52
CA MET A 159 0.73 4.40 -4.40
C MET A 159 1.04 2.99 -3.85
N ALA A 160 1.19 1.99 -4.72
CA ALA A 160 1.57 0.64 -4.30
C ALA A 160 2.95 0.58 -3.60
N ALA A 161 3.93 1.38 -4.04
CA ALA A 161 5.23 1.45 -3.37
C ALA A 161 5.10 2.11 -1.99
N TYR A 162 4.36 3.22 -1.89
CA TYR A 162 4.12 3.91 -0.63
C TYR A 162 3.41 3.02 0.39
N GLN A 163 2.33 2.32 0.00
CA GLN A 163 1.56 1.51 0.95
C GLN A 163 2.38 0.31 1.43
N THR A 164 3.14 -0.32 0.53
CA THR A 164 4.02 -1.45 0.86
C THR A 164 5.00 -1.03 1.93
N ARG A 165 5.66 0.12 1.72
CA ARG A 165 6.54 0.73 2.72
C ARG A 165 5.80 1.04 4.03
N HIS A 166 4.64 1.68 3.95
CA HIS A 166 3.88 2.12 5.12
C HIS A 166 3.52 0.96 6.05
N HIS A 167 2.95 -0.11 5.49
CA HIS A 167 2.52 -1.28 6.25
C HIS A 167 3.69 -2.17 6.68
N ARG A 168 4.73 -2.32 5.85
CA ARG A 168 5.99 -2.95 6.28
C ARG A 168 6.55 -2.27 7.53
N GLN A 169 6.69 -0.94 7.50
CA GLN A 169 7.20 -0.18 8.65
C GLN A 169 6.27 -0.24 9.86
N ALA A 170 4.96 -0.43 9.66
CA ALA A 170 4.03 -0.67 10.75
C ALA A 170 4.31 -2.00 11.47
N ILE A 171 4.57 -3.07 10.72
CA ILE A 171 4.96 -4.38 11.27
C ILE A 171 6.29 -4.23 12.01
N GLU A 172 7.31 -3.62 11.40
CA GLU A 172 8.62 -3.41 12.01
C GLU A 172 8.54 -2.64 13.34
N ARG A 173 7.78 -1.54 13.37
CA ARG A 173 7.57 -0.77 14.61
C ARG A 173 6.88 -1.60 15.70
N GLY A 174 5.90 -2.41 15.32
CA GLY A 174 5.23 -3.33 16.25
C GLY A 174 6.22 -4.34 16.85
N LEU A 175 7.07 -4.95 16.02
CA LEU A 175 8.09 -5.88 16.47
C LEU A 175 9.16 -5.21 17.36
N ALA A 176 9.60 -4.01 17.02
CA ALA A 176 10.55 -3.26 17.82
C ALA A 176 9.99 -2.89 19.20
N ALA A 177 8.69 -2.64 19.31
CA ALA A 177 8.04 -2.31 20.58
C ALA A 177 7.94 -3.51 21.55
N LEU A 178 8.08 -4.75 21.05
CA LEU A 178 8.13 -5.95 21.89
C LEU A 178 9.46 -6.11 22.63
N HIS A 179 10.53 -5.54 22.08
CA HIS A 179 11.88 -5.61 22.64
C HIS A 179 12.45 -4.19 22.76
N PRO A 180 11.92 -3.37 23.69
CA PRO A 180 12.48 -2.04 23.90
C PRO A 180 13.97 -2.19 24.22
N ALA A 181 14.82 -1.48 23.47
CA ALA A 181 16.24 -1.43 23.76
C ALA A 181 16.45 -1.03 25.24
N PRO A 182 17.43 -1.63 25.93
CA PRO A 182 17.68 -1.36 27.35
C PRO A 182 18.05 0.11 27.61
#